data_AF-A0A8T4BX81-F1
#
_entry.id   AF-A0A8T4BX81-F1
#
_cell.length_a   1.000
_cell.length_b   1.000
_cell.length_c   1.000
_cell.angle_alpha   90.00
_cell.angle_beta   90.00
_cell.angle_gamma   90.00
#
_symmetry.space_group_name_H-M   'P 1'
#
loop_
_entity.id
_entity.type
_entity.pdbx_description
1 polymer ?
#
loop_
_entity_poly.entity_id
_entity_poly.type
_entity_poly.pdbx_seq_one_letter_code
_entity_poly.pdbx_strand_id
1 'polypeptide(L)'
;MDEKLQGILNKYRDKLNEEIESAPDYIPSQTFSKEYEDFRKEALTQKFTFYENACNSSERIIRTKPNKKSLEKLNESIETTHLDITPEGASSFASFTSFLLIFITIIITVFLYLTMEN
;
A
#
# COMPACT_ATOMS: atom_id res chain seq x y z
N MET A 1 -26.94 36.03 15.48
CA MET A 1 -26.37 35.85 14.13
C MET A 1 -26.77 37.08 13.33
N ASP A 2 -25.81 37.83 12.78
CA ASP A 2 -26.06 39.13 12.13
C ASP A 2 -26.97 38.97 10.88
N GLU A 3 -28.04 39.75 10.80
CA GLU A 3 -29.06 39.70 9.72
C GLU A 3 -28.43 40.00 8.35
N LYS A 4 -27.42 40.87 8.33
CA LYS A 4 -26.60 41.19 7.15
C LYS A 4 -25.82 39.97 6.63
N LEU A 5 -25.28 39.17 7.53
CA LEU A 5 -24.52 37.96 7.19
C LEU A 5 -25.42 36.93 6.52
N GLN A 6 -26.65 36.76 7.01
CA GLN A 6 -27.62 35.86 6.38
C GLN A 6 -28.02 36.32 4.98
N GLY A 7 -28.20 37.64 4.78
CA GLY A 7 -28.47 38.20 3.45
C GLY A 7 -27.35 37.95 2.44
N ILE A 8 -26.09 38.04 2.87
CA ILE A 8 -24.92 37.71 2.04
C ILE A 8 -24.92 36.21 1.70
N LEU A 9 -25.10 35.35 2.70
CA LEU A 9 -25.09 33.90 2.51
C LEU A 9 -26.14 33.43 1.50
N ASN A 10 -27.35 33.97 1.60
CA ASN A 10 -28.45 33.66 0.69
C ASN A 10 -28.15 34.12 -0.74
N LYS A 11 -27.64 35.34 -0.91
CA LYS A 11 -27.27 35.87 -2.23
C LYS A 11 -26.24 35.01 -2.96
N TYR A 12 -25.22 34.50 -2.24
CA TYR A 12 -24.22 33.62 -2.84
C TYR A 12 -24.75 32.21 -3.07
N ARG A 13 -25.65 31.72 -2.22
CA ARG A 13 -26.35 30.44 -2.41
C ARG A 13 -27.21 30.45 -3.67
N ASP A 14 -27.95 31.53 -3.90
CA ASP A 14 -28.80 31.69 -5.08
C ASP A 14 -27.97 31.77 -6.36
N LYS A 15 -26.85 32.50 -6.35
CA LYS A 15 -25.89 32.52 -7.47
C LYS A 15 -25.30 31.15 -7.78
N LEU A 16 -24.95 30.38 -6.75
CA LEU A 16 -24.40 29.03 -6.93
C LEU A 16 -25.46 28.09 -7.51
N ASN A 17 -26.71 28.17 -7.04
CA ASN A 17 -27.80 27.37 -7.60
C ASN A 17 -28.06 27.73 -9.07
N GLU A 18 -28.04 29.01 -9.42
CA GLU A 18 -28.20 29.47 -10.81
C GLU A 18 -27.07 28.96 -11.72
N GLU A 19 -25.81 28.99 -11.24
CA GLU A 19 -24.66 28.43 -11.96
C GLU A 19 -24.70 26.90 -12.07
N ILE A 20 -25.22 26.20 -11.06
CA ILE A 20 -25.34 24.73 -11.05
C ILE A 20 -26.48 24.25 -11.96
N GLU A 21 -27.64 24.93 -11.95
CA GLU A 21 -28.79 24.60 -12.81
C GLU A 21 -28.55 24.98 -14.28
N SER A 22 -27.75 26.03 -14.52
CA SER A 22 -27.38 26.46 -15.87
C SER A 22 -26.14 25.74 -16.43
N ALA A 23 -25.40 25.02 -15.59
CA ALA A 23 -24.29 24.21 -16.04
C ALA A 23 -24.84 23.00 -16.81
N PRO A 24 -24.37 22.75 -18.04
CA PRO A 24 -24.67 21.49 -18.71
C PRO A 24 -24.20 20.34 -17.80
N ASP A 25 -24.97 19.25 -17.75
CA ASP A 25 -24.58 18.03 -17.03
C ASP A 25 -23.09 17.75 -17.30
N TYR A 26 -22.27 17.91 -16.26
CA TYR A 26 -20.85 17.64 -16.33
C TYR A 26 -20.70 16.13 -16.48
N ILE A 27 -20.72 15.66 -17.72
CA ILE A 27 -20.22 14.35 -18.09
C ILE A 27 -18.72 14.56 -18.17
N PRO A 28 -17.92 14.15 -17.15
CA PRO A 28 -16.47 14.21 -17.28
C PRO A 28 -16.13 13.47 -18.56
N SER A 29 -15.57 14.19 -19.54
CA SER A 29 -14.99 13.54 -20.70
C SER A 29 -13.98 12.53 -20.15
N GLN A 30 -14.14 11.25 -20.47
CA GLN A 30 -13.32 10.16 -19.94
C GLN A 30 -11.83 10.27 -20.32
N THR A 31 -11.42 11.35 -20.97
CA THR A 31 -10.09 11.52 -21.52
C THR A 31 -9.42 12.64 -20.75
N PHE A 32 -8.86 12.29 -19.59
CA PHE A 32 -7.84 13.12 -18.99
C PHE A 32 -6.57 13.06 -19.85
N SER A 33 -5.68 14.05 -19.70
CA SER A 33 -4.37 13.95 -20.34
C SER A 33 -3.65 12.70 -19.85
N LYS A 34 -2.89 12.05 -20.72
CA LYS A 34 -2.12 10.86 -20.38
C LYS A 34 -1.21 11.12 -19.16
N GLU A 35 -0.58 12.30 -19.08
CA GLU A 35 0.24 12.67 -17.93
C GLU A 35 -0.59 12.82 -16.64
N TYR A 36 -1.84 13.29 -16.74
CA TYR A 36 -2.72 13.40 -15.58
C TYR A 36 -3.22 12.03 -15.12
N GLU A 37 -3.52 11.10 -16.05
CA GLU A 37 -3.87 9.73 -15.69
C GLU A 37 -2.71 9.00 -15.03
N ASP A 38 -1.50 9.15 -15.56
CA ASP A 38 -0.28 8.58 -14.99
C ASP A 38 -0.02 9.18 -13.60
N PHE A 39 -0.07 10.51 -13.45
CA PHE A 39 0.07 11.17 -12.15
C PHE A 39 -1.02 10.73 -11.16
N ARG A 40 -2.28 10.69 -11.58
CA ARG A 40 -3.41 10.25 -10.75
C ARG A 40 -3.24 8.80 -10.32
N LYS A 41 -2.81 7.93 -11.23
CA LYS A 41 -2.54 6.53 -10.93
C LYS A 41 -1.41 6.40 -9.93
N GLU A 42 -0.34 7.18 -10.05
CA GLU A 42 0.76 7.16 -9.08
C GLU A 42 0.40 7.79 -7.74
N ALA A 43 -0.39 8.86 -7.73
CA ALA A 43 -0.84 9.54 -6.53
C ALA A 43 -1.88 8.73 -5.74
N LEU A 44 -2.70 7.91 -6.42
CA LEU A 44 -3.76 7.11 -5.80
C LEU A 44 -3.38 5.64 -5.60
N THR A 45 -2.48 5.10 -6.41
CA THR A 45 -2.00 3.71 -6.23
C THR A 45 -0.92 3.72 -5.18
N GLN A 46 -1.26 3.23 -3.99
CA GLN A 46 -0.29 2.88 -2.97
C GLN A 46 0.61 1.77 -3.57
N LYS A 47 1.76 2.14 -4.13
CA LYS A 47 2.68 1.18 -4.74
C LYS A 47 3.31 0.39 -3.59
N PHE A 48 2.77 -0.79 -3.30
CA PHE A 48 3.41 -1.75 -2.41
C PHE A 48 4.83 -2.00 -2.90
N THR A 49 5.79 -1.75 -2.02
CA THR A 49 7.19 -2.08 -2.25
C THR A 49 7.34 -3.59 -2.43
N PHE A 50 8.41 -4.01 -3.11
CA PHE A 50 8.71 -5.44 -3.29
C PHE A 50 8.73 -6.21 -1.96
N TYR A 51 9.19 -5.56 -0.89
CA TYR A 51 9.19 -6.12 0.46
C TYR A 51 7.77 -6.31 1.00
N GLU A 52 6.89 -5.32 0.88
CA GLU A 52 5.51 -5.42 1.37
C GLU A 52 4.73 -6.53 0.65
N ASN A 53 4.90 -6.63 -0.66
CA ASN A 53 4.33 -7.73 -1.45
C ASN A 53 4.86 -9.10 -0.99
N ALA A 54 6.15 -9.20 -0.65
CA ALA A 54 6.75 -10.43 -0.16
C ALA A 54 6.21 -10.81 1.24
N CYS A 55 6.07 -9.85 2.16
CA CYS A 55 5.48 -10.07 3.48
C CYS A 55 4.01 -10.52 3.39
N ASN A 56 3.20 -9.81 2.59
CA ASN A 56 1.78 -10.13 2.40
C ASN A 56 1.58 -11.50 1.72
N SER A 57 2.48 -11.89 0.81
CA SER A 57 2.47 -13.22 0.21
C SER A 57 2.89 -14.31 1.20
N SER A 58 3.87 -14.02 2.04
CA SER A 58 4.43 -14.98 3.01
C SER A 58 3.44 -15.32 4.12
N GLU A 59 2.62 -14.36 4.55
CA GLU A 59 1.55 -14.57 5.53
C GLU A 59 0.51 -15.60 5.04
N ARG A 60 0.28 -15.67 3.72
CA ARG A 60 -0.63 -16.67 3.11
C ARG A 60 -0.05 -18.08 3.12
N ILE A 61 1.27 -18.20 3.09
CA ILE A 61 1.97 -19.49 3.00
C ILE A 61 2.20 -20.06 4.41
N ILE A 62 2.68 -19.23 5.34
CA ILE A 62 2.96 -19.62 6.72
C ILE A 62 2.35 -18.56 7.62
N ARG A 63 1.49 -18.96 8.57
CA ARG A 63 0.98 -18.06 9.61
C ARG A 63 1.77 -18.30 10.89
N THR A 64 2.86 -17.55 11.08
CA THR A 64 3.58 -17.56 12.35
C THR A 64 3.05 -16.46 13.26
N LYS A 65 2.69 -16.80 14.50
CA LYS A 65 2.31 -15.80 15.51
C LYS A 65 3.56 -15.37 16.27
N PRO A 66 4.00 -14.10 16.16
CA PRO A 66 5.11 -13.61 16.95
C PRO A 66 4.77 -13.57 18.45
N ASN A 67 5.79 -13.69 19.29
CA ASN A 67 5.65 -13.52 20.74
C ASN A 67 5.31 -12.05 21.08
N LYS A 68 4.59 -11.80 22.18
CA LYS A 68 4.08 -10.47 22.58
C LYS A 68 5.13 -9.36 22.55
N LYS A 69 6.34 -9.64 23.06
CA LYS A 69 7.46 -8.67 23.07
C LYS A 69 7.98 -8.33 21.67
N SER A 70 7.97 -9.30 20.77
CA SER A 70 8.42 -9.13 19.38
C SER A 70 7.37 -8.41 18.55
N LEU A 71 6.08 -8.69 18.81
CA LEU A 71 4.94 -8.08 18.17
C LEU A 71 4.91 -6.56 18.39
N GLU A 72 5.12 -6.13 19.64
CA GLU A 72 5.10 -4.69 19.99
C GLU A 72 6.19 -3.90 19.26
N LYS A 73 7.43 -4.42 19.25
CA LYS A 73 8.55 -3.81 18.50
C LYS A 73 8.31 -3.77 17.00
N LEU A 74 7.68 -4.81 16.46
CA LEU A 74 7.41 -4.92 15.04
C LEU A 74 6.31 -3.95 14.62
N ASN A 75 5.26 -3.82 15.43
CA ASN A 75 4.23 -2.79 15.27
C ASN A 75 4.81 -1.39 15.30
N GLU A 76 5.63 -1.05 16.29
CA GLU A 76 6.27 0.27 16.40
C GLU A 76 7.11 0.60 15.14
N SER A 77 7.85 -0.39 14.64
CA SER A 77 8.67 -0.23 13.43
C SER A 77 7.81 -0.06 12.18
N ILE A 78 6.73 -0.85 12.03
CA ILE A 78 5.79 -0.78 10.91
C ILE A 78 5.09 0.58 10.88
N GLU A 79 4.61 1.06 12.03
CA GLU A 79 3.96 2.37 12.15
C GLU A 79 4.93 3.51 11.83
N THR A 80 6.17 3.44 12.33
CA THR A 80 7.20 4.46 12.09
C THR A 80 7.57 4.58 10.61
N THR A 81 7.55 3.45 9.88
CA THR A 81 7.90 3.41 8.46
C THR A 81 6.70 3.48 7.53
N HIS A 82 5.47 3.58 8.08
CA HIS A 82 4.21 3.58 7.33
C HIS A 82 4.10 2.43 6.31
N LEU A 83 4.66 1.25 6.65
CA LEU A 83 4.56 0.08 5.81
C LEU A 83 3.18 -0.55 5.91
N ASP A 84 2.62 -0.99 4.79
CA ASP A 84 1.33 -1.68 4.72
C ASP A 84 1.53 -3.20 4.78
N ILE A 85 1.96 -3.67 5.96
CA ILE A 85 2.21 -5.09 6.27
C ILE A 85 1.73 -5.45 7.68
N THR A 86 1.49 -6.75 7.89
CA THR A 86 1.21 -7.31 9.22
C THR A 86 2.51 -7.76 9.92
N PRO A 87 2.60 -7.65 11.26
CA PRO A 87 3.68 -8.22 12.06
C PRO A 87 3.85 -9.73 11.82
N GLU A 88 2.73 -10.43 11.63
CA GLU A 88 2.66 -11.83 11.28
C GLU A 88 3.30 -12.09 9.91
N GLY A 89 3.00 -11.28 8.90
CA GLY A 89 3.58 -11.38 7.56
C GLY A 89 5.08 -11.16 7.55
N ALA A 90 5.58 -10.17 8.29
CA ALA A 90 7.02 -9.93 8.47
C ALA A 90 7.72 -11.11 9.16
N SER A 91 7.12 -11.65 10.23
CA SER A 91 7.66 -12.82 10.95
C SER A 91 7.63 -14.10 10.10
N SER A 92 6.60 -14.25 9.29
CA SER A 92 6.40 -15.38 8.39
C SER A 92 7.37 -15.34 7.21
N PHE A 93 7.62 -14.16 6.64
CA PHE A 93 8.63 -13.96 5.61
C PHE A 93 10.04 -14.27 6.13
N ALA A 94 10.38 -13.84 7.35
CA ALA A 94 11.65 -14.17 7.98
C ALA A 94 11.83 -15.69 8.11
N SER A 95 10.81 -16.39 8.60
CA SER A 95 10.83 -17.84 8.76
C SER A 95 10.97 -18.57 7.42
N PHE A 96 10.19 -18.16 6.41
CA PHE A 96 10.25 -18.71 5.07
C PHE A 96 11.63 -18.51 4.44
N THR A 97 12.20 -17.32 4.59
CA THR A 97 13.54 -16.99 4.06
C THR A 97 14.62 -17.84 4.74
N SER A 98 14.52 -18.08 6.06
CA SER A 98 15.45 -18.96 6.77
C SER A 98 15.40 -20.40 6.22
N PHE A 99 14.20 -20.94 5.97
CA PHE A 99 14.07 -22.27 5.35
C PHE A 99 14.64 -22.29 3.94
N LEU A 100 14.31 -21.28 3.12
CA LEU A 100 14.80 -21.17 1.75
C LEU A 100 16.33 -21.16 1.69
N LEU A 101 16.98 -20.43 2.59
CA LEU A 101 18.43 -20.39 2.69
C LEU A 101 19.04 -21.74 3.00
N ILE A 102 18.43 -22.54 3.90
CA ILE A 102 18.91 -23.90 4.21
C ILE A 102 18.84 -24.79 2.96
N PHE A 103 17.75 -24.72 2.19
CA PHE A 103 17.65 -25.49 0.96
C PHE A 103 18.68 -25.04 -0.09
N ILE A 104 18.88 -23.74 -0.24
CA ILE A 104 19.86 -23.18 -1.17
C ILE A 104 21.28 -23.64 -0.79
N THR A 105 21.65 -23.59 0.49
CA THR A 105 23.00 -24.02 0.90
C THR A 105 23.22 -25.49 0.63
N ILE A 106 22.25 -26.36 0.90
CA ILE A 106 22.33 -27.79 0.58
C ILE A 106 22.52 -28.00 -0.93
N ILE A 107 21.71 -27.32 -1.75
CA ILE A 107 21.80 -27.43 -3.22
C ILE A 107 23.18 -27.00 -3.71
N ILE A 108 23.70 -25.87 -3.21
CA ILE A 108 25.02 -25.36 -3.58
C ILE A 108 26.11 -26.36 -3.16
N THR A 109 26.04 -26.91 -1.94
CA THR A 109 27.03 -27.89 -1.47
C THR A 109 27.02 -29.15 -2.33
N VAL A 110 25.84 -29.69 -2.65
CA VAL A 110 25.70 -30.88 -3.51
C VAL A 110 26.21 -30.58 -4.92
N PHE A 111 25.87 -29.42 -5.47
CA PHE A 111 26.32 -29.00 -6.80
C PHE A 111 27.85 -28.86 -6.87
N LEU A 112 28.46 -28.26 -5.84
CA LEU A 112 29.91 -28.15 -5.73
C LEU A 112 30.58 -29.52 -5.61
N TYR A 113 30.02 -30.42 -4.81
CA TYR A 113 30.55 -31.78 -4.65
C TYR A 113 30.54 -32.54 -5.99
N LEU A 114 29.43 -32.49 -6.72
CA LEU A 114 29.29 -33.15 -8.02
C LEU A 114 30.21 -32.57 -9.09
N THR A 115 30.49 -31.26 -9.03
CA THR A 115 31.45 -30.59 -9.93
C THR A 115 32.90 -30.92 -9.59
N MET A 116 33.21 -31.23 -8.32
CA MET A 116 34.56 -31.61 -7.89
C MET A 116 34.89 -33.08 -8.14
N GLU A 117 33.87 -33.95 -8.20
CA GLU A 117 34.03 -35.39 -8.46
C GLU A 117 34.12 -35.73 -9.96
N ASN A 118 33.75 -34.81 -10.85
CA ASN A 118 33.74 -34.95 -12.30
C ASN A 118 34.90 -34.18 -12.97
#